data_AF-A0A8X7QM60-F1
#
_entry.id   AF-A0A8X7QM60-F1
#
_cell.length_a   1.000
_cell.length_b   1.000
_cell.length_c   1.000
_cell.angle_alpha   90.00
_cell.angle_beta   90.00
_cell.angle_gamma   90.00
#
_symmetry.space_group_name_H-M   'P 1'
#
loop_
_entity.id
_entity.type
_entity.pdbx_description
1 polymer ?
#
loop_
_entity_poly.entity_id
_entity_poly.type
_entity_poly.pdbx_seq_one_letter_code
_entity_poly.pdbx_strand_id
1 'polypeptide(L)' 'MTHPDEEYHDMKEAKRENDMRGYINDAHHGILTRCFCGERIVNKFSPAIKFPGDFDTLPRRRYFTCAKFEVHFI' A
#
# COMPACT_ATOMS: atom_id res chain seq x y z
N MET A 1 1.60 18.72 -32.19
CA MET A 1 1.12 19.10 -30.85
C MET A 1 -0.17 18.35 -30.66
N THR A 2 -0.11 17.27 -29.87
CA THR A 2 -1.26 16.48 -29.44
C THR A 2 -2.21 17.37 -28.65
N HIS A 3 -3.51 17.14 -28.77
CA HIS A 3 -4.50 17.94 -28.05
C HIS A 3 -4.32 17.72 -26.54
N PRO A 4 -4.47 18.74 -25.67
CA PRO A 4 -4.28 18.59 -24.22
C PRO A 4 -5.08 17.42 -23.60
N ASP A 5 -6.23 17.10 -24.18
CA ASP A 5 -7.08 15.98 -23.75
C ASP A 5 -6.52 14.59 -24.12
N GLU A 6 -5.81 14.49 -25.25
CA GLU A 6 -5.12 13.26 -25.65
C GLU A 6 -3.97 12.97 -24.70
N GLU A 7 -3.17 13.99 -24.36
CA GLU A 7 -2.08 13.84 -23.37
C GLU A 7 -2.62 13.43 -21.98
N TYR A 8 -3.76 13.98 -21.57
CA TYR A 8 -4.40 13.60 -20.31
C TYR A 8 -4.91 12.15 -20.33
N HIS A 9 -5.49 11.71 -21.44
CA HIS A 9 -5.93 10.33 -21.63
C HIS A 9 -4.74 9.36 -21.56
N ASP A 10 -3.66 9.67 -22.28
CA ASP A 10 -2.45 8.86 -22.35
C ASP A 10 -1.76 8.74 -20.99
N MET A 11 -1.69 9.83 -20.23
CA MET A 11 -1.16 9.79 -18.86
C MET A 11 -2.00 8.90 -17.93
N LYS A 12 -3.32 8.94 -18.08
CA LYS A 12 -4.24 8.12 -17.26
C LYS A 12 -4.10 6.63 -17.60
N GLU A 13 -3.91 6.30 -18.87
CA GLU A 13 -3.67 4.93 -19.33
C GLU A 13 -2.31 4.42 -18.84
N ALA A 14 -1.24 5.20 -19.04
CA ALA A 14 0.10 4.88 -18.54
C ALA A 14 0.12 4.66 -17.02
N LYS A 15 -0.64 5.45 -16.26
CA LYS A 15 -0.79 5.26 -14.82
C LYS A 15 -1.44 3.91 -14.49
N ARG A 16 -2.55 3.57 -15.16
CA ARG A 16 -3.26 2.30 -14.96
C ARG A 16 -2.37 1.09 -15.27
N GLU A 17 -1.60 1.15 -16.35
CA GLU A 17 -0.65 0.09 -16.70
C GLU A 17 0.42 -0.09 -15.62
N ASN A 18 0.97 1.00 -15.10
CA ASN A 18 1.96 0.96 -14.03
C ASN A 18 1.39 0.38 -12.73
N ASP A 19 0.17 0.79 -12.36
CA ASP A 19 -0.52 0.24 -11.19
C ASP A 19 -0.76 -1.27 -11.33
N MET A 20 -1.22 -1.74 -12.51
CA MET A 20 -1.42 -3.17 -12.81
C MET A 20 -0.11 -3.97 -12.72
N ARG A 21 1.00 -3.45 -13.27
CA ARG A 21 2.31 -4.08 -13.15
C ARG A 21 2.75 -4.19 -11.69
N GLY A 22 2.48 -3.16 -10.89
CA GLY A 22 2.71 -3.18 -9.44
C GLY A 22 1.95 -4.31 -8.76
N TYR A 23 0.65 -4.46 -9.04
CA TYR A 23 -0.16 -5.53 -8.44
C TYR A 23 0.26 -6.94 -8.85
N ILE A 24 0.62 -7.14 -10.12
CA ILE A 24 1.16 -8.42 -10.59
C ILE A 24 2.46 -8.74 -9.86
N ASN A 25 3.37 -7.78 -9.73
CA ASN A 25 4.63 -7.95 -9.03
C ASN A 25 4.41 -8.27 -7.53
N ASP A 26 3.49 -7.57 -6.88
CA ASP A 26 3.12 -7.83 -5.49
C ASP A 26 2.53 -9.23 -5.29
N ALA A 27 1.70 -9.71 -6.24
CA ALA A 27 1.15 -11.06 -6.23
C ALA A 27 2.23 -12.13 -6.41
N HIS A 28 3.21 -11.89 -7.28
CA HIS A 28 4.35 -12.81 -7.47
C HIS A 28 5.25 -12.91 -6.23
N HIS A 29 5.50 -11.79 -5.55
CA HIS A 29 6.37 -11.76 -4.37
C HIS A 29 5.62 -12.00 -3.05
N GLY A 30 4.29 -12.06 -3.09
CA GLY A 30 3.41 -12.36 -1.95
C GLY A 30 3.30 -11.26 -0.91
N ILE A 31 3.90 -10.08 -1.14
CA ILE A 31 3.86 -8.94 -0.23
C ILE A 31 3.46 -7.69 -1.01
N LEU A 32 2.31 -7.13 -0.65
CA LEU A 32 1.82 -5.87 -1.21
C LEU A 32 2.77 -4.74 -0.80
N THR A 33 3.33 -4.04 -1.79
CA THR A 33 4.14 -2.84 -1.60
C THR A 33 3.28 -1.58 -1.68
N ARG A 34 2.11 -1.67 -2.33
CA ARG A 34 1.13 -0.59 -2.46
C ARG A 34 -0.27 -1.04 -2.06
N CYS A 35 -0.99 -0.13 -1.42
CA CYS A 35 -2.40 -0.29 -1.12
C CYS A 35 -3.23 0.03 -2.37
N PHE A 36 -4.41 -0.57 -2.50
CA PHE A 36 -5.35 -0.26 -3.59
C PHE A 36 -5.79 1.21 -3.64
N CYS A 37 -5.62 1.97 -2.56
CA CYS A 37 -5.83 3.42 -2.56
C CYS A 37 -4.68 4.22 -3.20
N GLY A 38 -3.60 3.56 -3.65
CA GLY A 38 -2.42 4.16 -4.27
C GLY A 38 -1.29 4.49 -3.30
N GLU A 39 -1.57 4.49 -1.99
CA GLU A 39 -0.57 4.74 -0.95
C GLU A 39 0.37 3.54 -0.74
N ARG A 40 1.55 3.81 -0.16
CA ARG A 40 2.48 2.72 0.22
C ARG A 40 1.89 1.84 1.32
N ILE A 41 2.24 0.56 1.31
CA ILE A 41 2.06 -0.32 2.46
C ILE A 41 3.22 -0.10 3.42
N VAL A 42 2.88 0.18 4.68
CA VAL A 42 3.81 0.24 5.80
C VAL A 42 4.04 -1.18 6.27
N ASN A 43 5.31 -1.59 6.26
CA ASN A 43 5.79 -2.85 6.79
C ASN A 43 6.69 -2.53 8.01
N LYS A 44 6.11 -2.58 9.20
CA LYS A 44 6.80 -2.26 10.47
C LYS A 44 6.57 -3.35 11.51
N PHE A 45 7.44 -3.38 12.51
CA PHE A 45 7.26 -4.19 13.70
C PHE A 45 6.44 -3.42 14.73
N SER A 46 5.51 -4.09 15.41
CA SER A 46 4.78 -3.43 16.50
C SER A 46 5.73 -3.14 17.67
N PRO A 47 5.79 -1.89 18.17
CA PRO A 47 6.65 -1.54 19.30
C PRO A 47 6.20 -2.14 20.65
N ALA A 48 4.91 -2.49 20.81
CA ALA A 48 4.34 -3.15 22.00
C ALA A 48 2.91 -3.69 21.72
N ILE A 49 2.29 -4.37 22.69
CA ILE A 49 0.85 -4.72 22.65
C ILE A 49 0.06 -3.41 22.66
N LYS A 50 -0.57 -3.06 21.53
CA LYS A 50 -1.20 -1.74 21.33
C LYS A 50 -2.61 -1.63 21.91
N PHE A 51 -3.28 -2.76 22.16
CA PHE A 51 -4.67 -2.75 22.60
C PHE A 51 -4.84 -3.63 23.85
N PRO A 52 -5.52 -3.15 24.92
CA PRO A 52 -5.83 -3.93 26.13
C PRO A 52 -6.83 -5.09 25.92
N GLY A 53 -7.06 -5.50 24.67
CA GLY A 53 -7.88 -6.65 24.30
C GLY A 53 -7.40 -7.35 23.03
N ASP A 54 -6.22 -6.98 22.50
CA ASP A 54 -5.61 -7.76 21.42
C ASP A 54 -5.05 -9.05 22.02
N PHE A 55 -5.61 -10.18 21.59
CA PHE A 55 -5.14 -11.51 21.98
C PHE A 55 -3.75 -11.85 21.41
N ASP A 56 -3.17 -10.96 20.60
CA ASP A 56 -1.85 -11.13 20.00
C ASP A 56 -0.76 -10.74 21.02
N THR A 57 -0.53 -11.67 21.95
CA THR A 57 0.41 -11.56 23.10
C THR A 57 1.89 -11.64 22.70
N LEU A 58 2.22 -11.66 21.40
CA LEU A 58 3.59 -11.84 20.91
C LEU A 58 4.21 -10.50 20.50
N PRO A 59 5.14 -9.92 21.28
CA PRO A 59 5.87 -8.74 20.88
C PRO A 59 6.66 -8.99 19.58
N ARG A 60 6.82 -7.94 18.76
CA ARG A 60 7.62 -7.92 17.51
C ARG A 60 6.99 -8.64 16.31
N ARG A 61 5.66 -8.79 16.21
CA ARG A 61 5.04 -9.15 14.92
C ARG A 61 5.15 -8.01 13.92
N ARG A 62 5.41 -8.41 12.67
CA ARG A 62 5.38 -7.56 11.49
C ARG A 62 3.93 -7.34 11.09
N TYR A 63 3.50 -6.09 10.96
CA TYR A 63 2.18 -5.75 10.42
C TYR A 63 2.33 -5.03 9.09
N PHE A 64 1.32 -5.22 8.25
CA PHE A 64 1.15 -4.53 6.98
C PHE A 64 -0.09 -3.65 7.09
N THR A 65 0.09 -2.33 7.02
CA THR A 65 -1.04 -1.39 7.00
C THR A 65 -0.84 -0.36 5.92
N CYS A 66 -1.91 0.22 5.41
CA CYS A 66 -1.79 1.34 4.49
C CYS A 66 -1.24 2.56 5.25
N ALA A 67 -0.32 3.32 4.64
CA ALA A 67 0.22 4.55 5.22
C ALA A 67 -0.86 5.55 5.64
N LYS A 68 -1.99 5.58 4.93
CA LYS A 68 -3.16 6.40 5.29
C LYS A 68 -3.70 6.08 6.69
N PHE A 69 -3.65 4.82 7.11
CA PHE A 69 -4.15 4.39 8.42
C PHE A 69 -3.06 4.35 9.49
N GLU A 70 -1.78 4.52 9.14
CA GLU A 70 -0.66 4.48 10.08
C GLU A 70 -0.83 5.44 11.26
N VAL A 71 -1.40 6.63 11.02
CA VAL A 71 -1.63 7.68 12.04
C VAL A 71 -2.63 7.25 13.13
N HIS A 72 -3.50 6.27 12.87
CA HIS A 72 -4.41 5.71 13.88
C HIS A 72 -3.76 4.63 14.75
N PHE A 73 -2.52 4.26 14.45
CA PHE A 73 -1.77 3.22 15.16
C PHE A 73 -0.54 3.76 15.91
N ILE A 74 -0.37 5.09 16.01
CA ILE A 74 0.69 5.74 16.80
C ILE A 74 0.12 6.17 18.16
#